data_AF-A0A381SIL0-F1
#
_entry.id   AF-A0A381SIL0-F1
#
_cell.length_a   1.000
_cell.length_b   1.000
_cell.length_c   1.000
_cell.angle_alpha   90.00
_cell.angle_beta   90.00
_cell.angle_gamma   90.00
#
_symmetry.space_group_name_H-M   'P 1'
#
loop_
_entity.id
_entity.type
_entity.pdbx_description
1 polymer ?
#
loop_
_entity_poly.entity_id
_entity_poly.type
_entity_poly.pdbx_seq_one_letter_code
_entity_poly.pdbx_strand_id
1 'polypeptide(L)'
;TYNRPRPQDDSFPELFAESFGVNYYGLDLVEAGGNMLLDGKGAVIVSDVIFDASQGFDPNLTEDQLSQYFLDYYGVHKVIIAPHLINDGTGHIDMFVKIINDSTIIVGEYENQSAGYPGNYDLCNQVANQLTNETNGDGRPFNVIRMPMPPYSNGITYTYVNSLIVNNKVLVPIYGFTDSFANDTDVLSQYEEIIPGSEAIGFDCNQIIPANGAIHCIAMKVPAMKEMISCGNNIGDVNLDQRINIFDILRLIDIVMGLVESELCSIEAGDLNTDNQITIIDVIELVYLVMDL
;
A
#
# COMPACT_ATOMS: atom_id res chain seq x y z
N THR A 1 9.46 -14.68 -5.67
CA THR A 1 8.90 -16.05 -5.65
C THR A 1 7.69 -16.11 -4.75
N TYR A 2 6.65 -16.86 -5.11
CA TYR A 2 5.45 -17.04 -4.30
C TYR A 2 5.64 -18.12 -3.22
N ASN A 3 5.16 -17.88 -2.00
CA ASN A 3 5.31 -18.77 -0.83
C ASN A 3 4.49 -20.08 -0.87
N ARG A 4 3.95 -20.46 -2.03
CA ARG A 4 3.18 -21.70 -2.23
C ARG A 4 3.69 -22.44 -3.46
N PRO A 5 3.59 -23.79 -3.50
CA PRO A 5 4.03 -24.59 -4.65
C PRO A 5 3.04 -24.50 -5.82
N ARG A 6 2.86 -23.29 -6.37
CA ARG A 6 1.92 -22.94 -7.42
C ARG A 6 2.67 -22.19 -8.53
N PRO A 7 3.39 -22.91 -9.41
CA PRO A 7 4.28 -22.28 -10.39
C PRO A 7 3.55 -21.40 -11.41
N GLN A 8 2.27 -21.70 -11.69
CA GLN A 8 1.45 -20.86 -12.58
C GLN A 8 1.14 -19.50 -11.94
N ASP A 9 0.78 -19.50 -10.65
CA ASP A 9 0.54 -18.27 -9.89
C ASP A 9 1.83 -17.45 -9.78
N ASP A 10 2.97 -18.10 -9.53
CA ASP A 10 4.28 -17.44 -9.42
C ASP A 10 4.74 -16.80 -10.74
N SER A 11 4.35 -17.37 -11.89
CA SER A 11 4.64 -16.82 -13.21
C SER A 11 3.69 -15.69 -13.67
N PHE A 12 2.55 -15.52 -13.01
CA PHE A 12 1.51 -14.58 -13.44
C PHE A 12 1.97 -13.11 -13.48
N PRO A 13 2.74 -12.58 -12.50
CA PRO A 13 3.17 -11.17 -12.53
C PRO A 13 3.97 -10.78 -13.78
N GLU A 14 4.82 -11.67 -14.29
CA GLU A 14 5.61 -11.42 -15.50
C GLU A 14 4.70 -11.35 -16.75
N LEU A 15 3.77 -12.30 -16.88
CA LEU A 15 2.77 -12.33 -17.96
C LEU A 15 1.84 -11.11 -17.90
N PHE A 16 1.45 -10.71 -16.68
CA PHE A 16 0.63 -9.53 -16.45
C PHE A 16 1.36 -8.26 -16.90
N ALA A 17 2.64 -8.11 -16.52
CA ALA A 17 3.46 -6.97 -16.90
C ALA A 17 3.60 -6.84 -18.43
N GLU A 18 3.84 -7.95 -19.14
CA GLU A 18 3.88 -7.99 -20.61
C GLU A 18 2.55 -7.51 -21.21
N SER A 19 1.42 -8.01 -20.70
CA SER A 19 0.09 -7.64 -21.22
C SER A 19 -0.28 -6.17 -20.96
N PHE A 20 0.27 -5.56 -19.91
CA PHE A 20 0.07 -4.15 -19.57
C PHE A 20 1.13 -3.23 -20.16
N GLY A 21 2.15 -3.77 -20.84
CA GLY A 21 3.24 -2.98 -21.42
C GLY A 21 4.09 -2.26 -20.38
N VAL A 22 4.25 -2.85 -19.19
CA VAL A 22 5.06 -2.28 -18.09
C VAL A 22 6.31 -3.12 -17.84
N ASN A 23 7.35 -2.48 -17.32
CA ASN A 23 8.56 -3.19 -16.91
C ASN A 23 8.28 -4.09 -15.70
N TYR A 24 8.88 -5.28 -15.69
CA TYR A 24 8.87 -6.20 -14.56
C TYR A 24 10.24 -6.22 -13.88
N TYR A 25 10.25 -6.10 -12.56
CA TYR A 25 11.45 -6.22 -11.73
C TYR A 25 11.25 -7.39 -10.76
N GLY A 26 11.96 -8.48 -11.00
CA GLY A 26 11.85 -9.70 -10.20
C GLY A 26 12.58 -9.58 -8.87
N LEU A 27 11.84 -9.72 -7.77
CA LEU A 27 12.37 -9.75 -6.42
C LEU A 27 12.73 -11.18 -6.01
N ASP A 28 13.98 -11.40 -5.59
CA ASP A 28 14.48 -12.69 -5.07
C ASP A 28 14.14 -12.89 -3.58
N LEU A 29 12.90 -12.58 -3.22
CA LEU A 29 12.29 -12.80 -1.90
C LEU A 29 11.11 -13.77 -2.09
N VAL A 30 10.96 -14.70 -1.16
CA VAL A 30 9.74 -15.52 -1.06
C VAL A 30 8.70 -14.70 -0.31
N GLU A 31 7.62 -14.32 -0.98
CA GLU A 31 6.62 -13.39 -0.43
C GLU A 31 5.20 -13.77 -0.87
N ALA A 32 4.20 -13.30 -0.13
CA ALA A 32 2.79 -13.28 -0.51
C ALA A 32 2.20 -11.89 -0.27
N GLY A 33 1.50 -11.33 -1.27
CA GLY A 33 0.98 -9.96 -1.20
C GLY A 33 0.05 -9.67 0.00
N GLY A 34 -0.63 -10.69 0.55
CA GLY A 34 -1.44 -10.54 1.76
C GLY A 34 -0.63 -10.30 3.03
N ASN A 35 0.65 -10.70 3.07
CA ASN A 35 1.54 -10.46 4.19
C ASN A 35 2.29 -9.11 4.10
N MET A 36 1.92 -8.24 3.15
CA MET A 36 2.62 -6.99 2.89
C MET A 36 1.66 -5.80 2.82
N LEU A 37 1.72 -4.89 3.79
CA LEU A 37 0.94 -3.65 3.79
C LEU A 37 1.87 -2.44 3.71
N LEU A 38 1.87 -1.78 2.55
CA LEU A 38 2.65 -0.57 2.28
C LEU A 38 1.86 0.67 2.70
N ASP A 39 2.51 1.60 3.41
CA ASP A 39 1.89 2.85 3.84
C ASP A 39 1.92 3.96 2.78
N GLY A 40 2.73 3.78 1.72
CA GLY A 40 2.96 4.79 0.67
C GLY A 40 3.88 5.94 1.08
N LYS A 41 4.44 5.91 2.29
CA LYS A 41 5.38 6.90 2.88
C LYS A 41 6.75 6.32 3.25
N GLY A 42 6.98 5.05 2.91
CA GLY A 42 8.26 4.37 3.12
C GLY A 42 8.29 3.43 4.32
N ALA A 43 7.12 3.04 4.86
CA ALA A 43 7.00 1.91 5.77
C ALA A 43 6.21 0.74 5.19
N VAL A 44 6.56 -0.47 5.63
CA VAL A 44 5.79 -1.69 5.38
C VAL A 44 5.48 -2.36 6.71
N ILE A 45 4.27 -2.90 6.82
CA ILE A 45 3.87 -3.78 7.92
C ILE A 45 3.73 -5.19 7.35
N VAL A 46 4.49 -6.11 7.94
CA VAL A 46 4.44 -7.55 7.65
C VAL A 46 4.22 -8.30 8.95
N SER A 47 3.78 -9.55 8.86
CA SER A 47 3.87 -10.44 10.03
C SER A 47 5.16 -11.25 10.03
N ASP A 48 5.51 -11.78 11.19
CA ASP A 48 6.66 -12.67 11.42
C ASP A 48 6.55 -14.03 10.68
N VAL A 49 5.41 -14.32 10.02
CA VAL A 49 5.26 -15.50 9.14
C VAL A 49 6.27 -15.49 7.98
N ILE A 50 6.79 -14.31 7.61
CA ILE A 50 7.81 -14.12 6.57
C ILE A 50 9.11 -14.91 6.85
N PHE A 51 9.31 -15.38 8.09
CA PHE A 51 10.44 -16.22 8.51
C PHE A 51 10.05 -17.68 8.79
N ASP A 52 8.80 -18.09 8.53
CA ASP A 52 8.31 -19.43 8.87
C ASP A 52 8.34 -20.38 7.66
N ALA A 53 9.29 -21.32 7.70
CA ALA A 53 9.39 -22.42 6.73
C ALA A 53 8.14 -23.29 6.65
N SER A 54 7.40 -23.44 7.75
CA SER A 54 6.15 -24.22 7.79
C SER A 54 5.06 -23.59 6.92
N GLN A 55 5.15 -22.28 6.69
CA GLN A 55 4.29 -21.49 5.82
C GLN A 55 4.93 -21.23 4.45
N GLY A 56 5.99 -21.96 4.10
CA GLY A 56 6.62 -21.88 2.78
C GLY A 56 7.48 -20.64 2.56
N PHE A 57 7.85 -19.91 3.61
CA PHE A 57 8.79 -18.79 3.56
C PHE A 57 10.24 -19.24 3.85
N ASP A 58 11.20 -18.33 3.70
CA ASP A 58 12.62 -18.63 3.96
C ASP A 58 12.96 -18.43 5.45
N PRO A 59 13.27 -19.50 6.22
CA PRO A 59 13.65 -19.37 7.62
C PRO A 59 15.04 -18.80 7.85
N ASN A 60 15.85 -18.62 6.79
CA ASN A 60 17.20 -18.05 6.89
C ASN A 60 17.25 -16.56 6.53
N LEU A 61 16.13 -16.00 6.08
CA LEU A 61 16.00 -14.58 5.81
C LEU A 61 16.25 -13.78 7.09
N THR A 62 17.15 -12.80 7.03
CA THR A 62 17.37 -11.88 8.16
C THR A 62 16.54 -10.61 8.01
N GLU A 63 16.27 -9.92 9.12
CA GLU A 63 15.61 -8.62 9.10
C GLU A 63 16.39 -7.57 8.29
N ASP A 64 17.73 -7.62 8.30
CA ASP A 64 18.57 -6.74 7.49
C ASP A 64 18.39 -7.00 5.99
N GLN A 65 18.35 -8.28 5.58
CA GLN A 65 18.09 -8.65 4.19
C GLN A 65 16.70 -8.22 3.76
N LEU A 66 15.69 -8.49 4.60
CA LEU A 66 14.30 -8.07 4.36
C LEU A 66 14.20 -6.55 4.19
N SER A 67 14.84 -5.78 5.07
CA SER A 67 14.88 -4.33 5.00
C SER A 67 15.56 -3.83 3.72
N GLN A 68 16.65 -4.47 3.30
CA GLN A 68 17.34 -4.11 2.07
C GLN A 68 16.50 -4.41 0.82
N TYR A 69 15.83 -5.57 0.77
CA TYR A 69 14.91 -5.91 -0.31
C TYR A 69 13.77 -4.90 -0.43
N PHE A 70 13.16 -4.52 0.69
CA PHE A 70 12.10 -3.51 0.73
C PHE A 70 12.59 -2.12 0.31
N LEU A 71 13.79 -1.74 0.70
CA LEU A 71 14.40 -0.48 0.27
C LEU A 71 14.64 -0.46 -1.24
N ASP A 72 15.28 -1.50 -1.78
CA ASP A 72 15.71 -1.54 -3.18
C ASP A 72 14.55 -1.63 -4.17
N TYR A 73 13.48 -2.36 -3.83
CA TYR A 73 12.37 -2.64 -4.76
C TYR A 73 11.13 -1.77 -4.52
N TYR A 74 10.92 -1.30 -3.29
CA TYR A 74 9.72 -0.55 -2.92
C TYR A 74 10.02 0.86 -2.39
N GLY A 75 11.29 1.23 -2.21
CA GLY A 75 11.68 2.50 -1.59
C GLY A 75 11.29 2.58 -0.11
N VAL A 76 11.11 1.44 0.55
CA VAL A 76 10.69 1.34 1.94
C VAL A 76 11.90 1.29 2.86
N HIS A 77 12.09 2.30 3.69
CA HIS A 77 13.20 2.41 4.65
C HIS A 77 12.81 2.00 6.08
N LYS A 78 11.55 1.62 6.32
CA LYS A 78 11.05 1.16 7.62
C LYS A 78 10.24 -0.13 7.50
N VAL A 79 10.70 -1.21 8.14
CA VAL A 79 9.96 -2.47 8.24
C VAL A 79 9.42 -2.65 9.65
N ILE A 80 8.11 -2.87 9.78
CA ILE A 80 7.43 -3.16 11.05
C ILE A 80 6.96 -4.60 11.00
N ILE A 81 7.45 -5.43 11.92
CA ILE A 81 7.14 -6.86 11.99
C ILE A 81 6.21 -7.09 13.19
N ALA A 82 5.03 -7.66 12.94
CA ALA A 82 4.06 -8.02 13.96
C ALA A 82 3.92 -9.56 14.09
N PRO A 83 3.53 -10.11 15.25
CA PRO A 83 3.17 -11.52 15.33
C PRO A 83 1.94 -11.83 14.45
N HIS A 84 1.96 -12.96 13.74
CA HIS A 84 0.83 -13.45 12.96
C HIS A 84 -0.26 -14.10 13.83
N LEU A 85 -1.51 -14.08 13.36
CA LEU A 85 -2.62 -14.76 14.03
C LEU A 85 -2.40 -16.28 14.11
N ILE A 86 -2.85 -16.88 15.21
CA ILE A 86 -2.83 -18.33 15.35
C ILE A 86 -4.06 -18.92 14.66
N ASN A 87 -3.84 -19.90 13.77
CA ASN A 87 -4.88 -20.67 13.10
C ASN A 87 -5.85 -19.83 12.24
N ASP A 88 -5.34 -18.79 11.58
CA ASP A 88 -6.01 -18.11 10.46
C ASP A 88 -5.80 -18.86 9.13
N GLY A 89 -4.76 -19.69 9.06
CA GLY A 89 -4.43 -20.55 7.92
C GLY A 89 -3.42 -19.95 6.93
N THR A 90 -3.06 -18.68 7.07
CA THR A 90 -2.09 -18.00 6.21
C THR A 90 -0.95 -17.36 6.98
N GLY A 91 -1.20 -16.94 8.22
CA GLY A 91 -0.34 -16.07 9.00
C GLY A 91 -0.25 -14.65 8.45
N HIS A 92 -1.05 -14.26 7.45
CA HIS A 92 -0.88 -12.98 6.78
C HIS A 92 -1.37 -11.80 7.64
N ILE A 93 -0.67 -10.68 7.52
CA ILE A 93 -0.99 -9.44 8.23
C ILE A 93 -2.36 -8.85 7.81
N ASP A 94 -2.78 -9.04 6.55
CA ASP A 94 -4.06 -8.54 6.01
C ASP A 94 -5.32 -9.21 6.60
N MET A 95 -5.14 -10.29 7.36
CA MET A 95 -6.24 -10.96 8.06
C MET A 95 -6.74 -10.16 9.26
N PHE A 96 -5.92 -9.25 9.81
CA PHE A 96 -6.27 -8.51 11.03
C PHE A 96 -5.70 -7.10 11.12
N VAL A 97 -4.86 -6.66 10.18
CA VAL A 97 -4.37 -5.28 10.09
C VAL A 97 -4.72 -4.70 8.73
N LYS A 98 -5.08 -3.42 8.68
CA LYS A 98 -5.31 -2.70 7.43
C LYS A 98 -4.87 -1.25 7.52
N ILE A 99 -4.00 -0.82 6.61
CA ILE A 99 -3.66 0.60 6.46
C ILE A 99 -4.81 1.29 5.72
N ILE A 100 -5.28 2.41 6.29
CA ILE A 100 -6.37 3.22 5.74
C ILE A 100 -5.84 4.44 5.01
N ASN A 101 -4.90 5.15 5.65
CA ASN A 101 -4.24 6.35 5.13
C ASN A 101 -2.91 6.55 5.87
N ASP A 102 -2.22 7.64 5.54
CA ASP A 102 -0.90 8.04 6.07
C ASP A 102 -0.76 7.98 7.60
N SER A 103 -1.86 8.04 8.35
CA SER A 103 -1.84 8.02 9.80
C SER A 103 -2.86 7.11 10.45
N THR A 104 -3.65 6.32 9.71
CA THR A 104 -4.74 5.54 10.29
C THR A 104 -4.61 4.08 9.89
N ILE A 105 -4.64 3.21 10.89
CA ILE A 105 -4.56 1.76 10.73
C ILE A 105 -5.72 1.14 11.50
N ILE A 106 -6.35 0.13 10.89
CA ILE A 106 -7.28 -0.76 11.58
C ILE A 106 -6.51 -1.97 12.11
N VAL A 107 -6.79 -2.35 13.37
CA VAL A 107 -6.37 -3.63 13.96
C VAL A 107 -7.59 -4.38 14.49
N GLY A 108 -7.70 -5.66 14.16
CA GLY A 108 -8.75 -6.55 14.64
C GLY A 108 -8.85 -6.58 16.16
N GLU A 109 -10.06 -6.80 16.67
CA GLU A 109 -10.34 -6.93 18.10
C GLU A 109 -11.34 -8.05 18.32
N TYR A 110 -11.06 -8.93 19.26
CA TYR A 110 -12.01 -9.93 19.74
C TYR A 110 -12.70 -9.40 21.00
N GLU A 111 -13.97 -9.76 21.21
CA GLU A 111 -14.75 -9.31 22.37
C GLU A 111 -14.09 -9.67 23.71
N ASN A 112 -13.52 -10.88 23.79
CA ASN A 112 -12.92 -11.45 24.98
C ASN A 112 -11.97 -12.60 24.62
N GLN A 113 -11.26 -13.14 25.62
CA GLN A 113 -10.26 -14.20 25.45
C GLN A 113 -10.79 -15.48 24.81
N SER A 114 -12.11 -15.74 24.89
CA SER A 114 -12.72 -16.95 24.31
C SER A 114 -13.37 -16.73 22.94
N ALA A 115 -13.45 -15.49 22.46
CA ALA A 115 -14.09 -15.19 21.18
C ALA A 115 -13.22 -15.59 19.98
N GLY A 116 -11.90 -15.40 20.05
CA GLY A 116 -10.96 -15.84 19.02
C GLY A 116 -10.40 -17.25 19.28
N TYR A 117 -9.58 -17.75 18.35
CA TYR A 117 -8.74 -18.92 18.65
C TYR A 117 -7.86 -18.61 19.88
N PRO A 118 -7.58 -19.59 20.77
CA PRO A 118 -6.80 -19.35 21.99
C PRO A 118 -5.50 -18.57 21.74
N GLY A 119 -5.39 -17.39 22.35
CA GLY A 119 -4.25 -16.47 22.23
C GLY A 119 -4.50 -15.26 21.31
N ASN A 120 -5.41 -15.34 20.35
CA ASN A 120 -5.61 -14.26 19.37
C ASN A 120 -6.20 -12.97 19.97
N TYR A 121 -6.97 -13.05 21.06
CA TYR A 121 -7.42 -11.84 21.78
C TYR A 121 -6.23 -11.02 22.29
N ASP A 122 -5.29 -11.67 22.98
CA ASP A 122 -4.12 -10.99 23.55
C ASP A 122 -3.17 -10.53 22.44
N LEU A 123 -3.02 -11.34 21.38
CA LEU A 123 -2.19 -11.01 20.21
C LEU A 123 -2.70 -9.76 19.49
N CYS A 124 -3.99 -9.68 19.19
CA CYS A 124 -4.58 -8.51 18.56
C CYS A 124 -4.38 -7.24 19.41
N ASN A 125 -4.50 -7.35 20.74
CA ASN A 125 -4.25 -6.24 21.67
C ASN A 125 -2.76 -5.86 21.72
N GLN A 126 -1.86 -6.85 21.69
CA GLN A 126 -0.42 -6.62 21.60
C GLN A 126 -0.05 -5.87 20.32
N VAL A 127 -0.57 -6.29 19.16
CA VAL A 127 -0.29 -5.64 17.88
C VAL A 127 -0.88 -4.24 17.84
N ALA A 128 -2.10 -4.03 18.35
CA ALA A 128 -2.67 -2.69 18.47
C ALA A 128 -1.79 -1.75 19.32
N ASN A 129 -1.27 -2.25 20.45
CA ASN A 129 -0.36 -1.50 21.31
C ASN A 129 1.00 -1.24 20.62
N GLN A 130 1.55 -2.22 19.92
CA GLN A 130 2.78 -2.05 19.13
C GLN A 130 2.59 -0.94 18.11
N LEU A 131 1.58 -1.05 17.24
CA LEU A 131 1.34 -0.09 16.16
C LEU A 131 1.00 1.32 16.67
N THR A 132 0.37 1.45 17.85
CA THR A 132 0.14 2.77 18.49
C THR A 132 1.45 3.46 18.89
N ASN A 133 2.50 2.69 19.18
CA ASN A 133 3.84 3.22 19.49
C ASN A 133 4.75 3.30 18.26
N GLU A 134 4.23 3.00 17.07
CA GLU A 134 4.95 3.09 15.80
C GLU A 134 4.61 4.36 15.03
N THR A 135 5.44 4.63 14.04
CA THR A 135 5.23 5.69 13.05
C THR A 135 5.16 5.11 11.64
N ASN A 136 4.54 5.85 10.73
CA ASN A 136 4.69 5.66 9.30
C ASN A 136 6.14 5.96 8.84
N GLY A 137 6.41 5.81 7.54
CA GLY A 137 7.73 6.04 6.96
C GLY A 137 8.23 7.50 7.10
N ASP A 138 7.32 8.47 7.14
CA ASP A 138 7.63 9.90 7.36
C ASP A 138 7.79 10.27 8.84
N GLY A 139 7.70 9.32 9.77
CA GLY A 139 7.81 9.57 11.21
C GLY A 139 6.53 10.09 11.88
N ARG A 140 5.38 10.07 11.19
CA ARG A 140 4.08 10.42 11.77
C ARG A 140 3.51 9.23 12.56
N PRO A 141 3.07 9.40 13.82
CA PRO A 141 2.53 8.30 14.62
C PRO A 141 1.22 7.76 14.02
N PHE A 142 1.00 6.46 14.15
CA PHE A 142 -0.25 5.83 13.74
C PHE A 142 -1.38 6.08 14.76
N ASN A 143 -2.55 6.39 14.23
CA ASN A 143 -3.84 6.31 14.92
C ASN A 143 -4.43 4.92 14.66
N VAL A 144 -4.44 4.08 15.70
CA VAL A 144 -4.97 2.72 15.62
C VAL A 144 -6.46 2.72 15.97
N ILE A 145 -7.27 2.23 15.05
CA ILE A 145 -8.71 2.02 15.22
C ILE A 145 -8.95 0.52 15.37
N ARG A 146 -9.76 0.14 16.34
CA ARG A 146 -10.13 -1.27 16.56
C ARG A 146 -11.34 -1.63 15.71
N MET A 147 -11.25 -2.74 15.00
CA MET A 147 -12.35 -3.31 14.21
C MET A 147 -12.74 -4.66 14.81
N PRO A 148 -14.03 -4.89 15.11
CA PRO A 148 -14.48 -6.18 15.60
C PRO A 148 -14.04 -7.33 14.69
N MET A 149 -13.69 -8.46 15.30
CA MET A 149 -13.47 -9.73 14.64
C MET A 149 -14.59 -10.68 15.07
N PRO A 150 -15.31 -11.32 14.13
CA PRO A 150 -16.32 -12.30 14.51
C PRO A 150 -15.70 -13.49 15.24
N PRO A 151 -16.50 -14.21 16.05
CA PRO A 151 -16.00 -15.31 16.85
C PRO A 151 -15.43 -16.43 15.97
N TYR A 152 -14.31 -17.00 16.41
CA TYR A 152 -13.75 -18.20 15.83
C TYR A 152 -14.74 -19.36 15.97
N SER A 153 -15.02 -20.05 14.87
CA SER A 153 -16.01 -21.13 14.87
C SER A 153 -15.69 -22.16 13.80
N ASN A 154 -15.83 -23.45 14.15
CA ASN A 154 -15.67 -24.59 13.22
C ASN A 154 -14.35 -24.61 12.44
N GLY A 155 -13.25 -24.19 13.05
CA GLY A 155 -11.96 -24.15 12.36
C GLY A 155 -11.67 -22.83 11.62
N ILE A 156 -12.61 -21.89 11.60
CA ILE A 156 -12.58 -20.71 10.73
C ILE A 156 -12.32 -19.44 11.56
N THR A 157 -11.33 -18.68 11.11
CA THR A 157 -11.04 -17.32 11.59
C THR A 157 -11.72 -16.32 10.66
N TYR A 158 -12.89 -15.84 11.06
CA TYR A 158 -13.62 -14.79 10.34
C TYR A 158 -12.96 -13.43 10.55
N THR A 159 -13.07 -12.54 9.56
CA THR A 159 -12.48 -11.20 9.63
C THR A 159 -13.26 -10.21 8.79
N TYR A 160 -13.54 -9.03 9.35
CA TYR A 160 -14.02 -7.88 8.58
C TYR A 160 -12.86 -7.06 7.97
N VAL A 161 -11.65 -7.24 8.51
CA VAL A 161 -10.46 -6.45 8.16
C VAL A 161 -9.93 -6.80 6.77
N ASN A 162 -10.16 -8.03 6.29
CA ASN A 162 -9.79 -8.51 4.96
C ASN A 162 -10.69 -7.92 3.84
N SER A 163 -10.91 -6.61 3.91
CA SER A 163 -11.66 -5.76 2.99
C SER A 163 -10.78 -5.18 1.90
N LEU A 164 -11.39 -4.65 0.84
CA LEU A 164 -10.70 -4.02 -0.28
C LEU A 164 -11.16 -2.57 -0.45
N ILE A 165 -10.21 -1.62 -0.43
CA ILE A 165 -10.48 -0.21 -0.72
C ILE A 165 -10.24 0.01 -2.21
N VAL A 166 -11.26 0.49 -2.92
CA VAL A 166 -11.20 0.82 -4.35
C VAL A 166 -11.72 2.24 -4.53
N ASN A 167 -10.80 3.20 -4.68
CA ASN A 167 -11.10 4.62 -4.75
C ASN A 167 -11.98 5.05 -3.54
N ASN A 168 -13.22 5.45 -3.78
CA ASN A 168 -14.18 5.86 -2.76
C ASN A 168 -15.13 4.73 -2.31
N LYS A 169 -14.80 3.46 -2.56
CA LYS A 169 -15.59 2.32 -2.09
C LYS A 169 -14.75 1.41 -1.21
N VAL A 170 -15.40 0.80 -0.22
CA VAL A 170 -14.80 -0.24 0.63
C VAL A 170 -15.64 -1.50 0.50
N LEU A 171 -15.07 -2.54 -0.11
CA LEU A 171 -15.72 -3.85 -0.20
C LEU A 171 -15.38 -4.63 1.07
N VAL A 172 -16.37 -4.87 1.91
CA VAL A 172 -16.20 -5.47 3.24
C VAL A 172 -16.77 -6.89 3.22
N PRO A 173 -16.01 -7.92 3.65
CA PRO A 173 -16.57 -9.25 3.77
C PRO A 173 -17.59 -9.29 4.91
N ILE A 174 -18.79 -9.80 4.68
CA ILE A 174 -19.82 -9.96 5.71
C ILE A 174 -20.23 -11.43 5.83
N TYR A 175 -20.82 -11.81 6.95
CA TYR A 175 -21.06 -13.22 7.27
C TYR A 175 -22.44 -13.51 7.88
N GLY A 176 -23.27 -12.49 8.09
CA GLY A 176 -24.58 -12.62 8.73
C GLY A 176 -24.51 -12.58 10.27
N PHE A 177 -23.41 -12.10 10.85
CA PHE A 177 -23.34 -11.93 12.31
C PHE A 177 -24.17 -10.74 12.75
N THR A 178 -25.00 -10.96 13.77
CA THR A 178 -25.88 -9.95 14.39
C THR A 178 -25.58 -9.78 15.88
N ASP A 179 -24.44 -10.28 16.35
CA ASP A 179 -23.99 -10.10 17.72
C ASP A 179 -23.68 -8.62 17.98
N SER A 180 -23.85 -8.17 19.24
CA SER A 180 -23.58 -6.78 19.61
C SER A 180 -22.12 -6.35 19.44
N PHE A 181 -21.16 -7.27 19.52
CA PHE A 181 -19.75 -6.93 19.34
C PHE A 181 -19.33 -6.95 17.86
N ALA A 182 -19.76 -7.97 17.12
CA ALA A 182 -19.38 -8.19 15.72
C ALA A 182 -20.62 -8.22 14.82
N ASN A 183 -21.16 -7.04 14.48
CA ASN A 183 -22.34 -6.87 13.65
C ASN A 183 -21.97 -6.39 12.23
N ASP A 184 -22.47 -7.05 11.19
CA ASP A 184 -22.18 -6.67 9.79
C ASP A 184 -22.54 -5.19 9.50
N THR A 185 -23.69 -4.70 9.99
CA THR A 185 -24.19 -3.35 9.70
C THR A 185 -23.36 -2.28 10.43
N ASP A 186 -23.00 -2.54 11.68
CA ASP A 186 -22.19 -1.61 12.48
C ASP A 186 -20.78 -1.50 11.90
N VAL A 187 -20.22 -2.61 11.41
CA VAL A 187 -18.90 -2.63 10.78
C VAL A 187 -18.87 -1.86 9.46
N LEU A 188 -19.90 -1.99 8.63
CA LEU A 188 -20.02 -1.17 7.41
C LEU A 188 -20.08 0.32 7.77
N SER A 189 -20.90 0.69 8.75
CA SER A 189 -21.00 2.07 9.24
C SER A 189 -19.65 2.58 9.78
N GLN A 190 -18.94 1.74 10.52
CA GLN A 190 -17.62 2.07 11.06
C GLN A 190 -16.60 2.32 9.94
N TYR A 191 -16.63 1.55 8.85
CA TYR A 191 -15.77 1.81 7.69
C TYR A 191 -16.03 3.18 7.06
N GLU A 192 -17.30 3.60 6.94
CA GLU A 192 -17.67 4.92 6.40
C GLU A 192 -17.26 6.06 7.33
N GLU A 193 -17.29 5.84 8.66
CA GLU A 193 -16.77 6.78 9.65
C GLU A 193 -15.24 6.92 9.59
N ILE A 194 -14.53 5.80 9.44
CA ILE A 194 -13.06 5.75 9.34
C ILE A 194 -12.57 6.35 8.02
N ILE A 195 -13.34 6.20 6.94
CA ILE A 195 -13.01 6.67 5.59
C ILE A 195 -14.11 7.62 5.11
N PRO A 196 -14.11 8.89 5.57
CA PRO A 196 -15.15 9.84 5.22
C PRO A 196 -15.29 10.02 3.70
N GLY A 197 -16.53 9.96 3.22
CA GLY A 197 -16.86 10.09 1.80
C GLY A 197 -16.72 8.79 0.99
N SER A 198 -16.37 7.68 1.64
CA SER A 198 -16.46 6.36 1.04
C SER A 198 -17.84 5.72 1.23
N GLU A 199 -18.16 4.74 0.38
CA GLU A 199 -19.32 3.85 0.51
C GLU A 199 -18.83 2.45 0.90
N ALA A 200 -19.28 1.93 2.04
CA ALA A 200 -18.96 0.58 2.48
C ALA A 200 -20.01 -0.42 1.95
N ILE A 201 -19.56 -1.43 1.21
CA ILE A 201 -20.41 -2.41 0.54
C ILE A 201 -20.08 -3.81 1.08
N GLY A 202 -21.05 -4.44 1.73
CA GLY A 202 -20.91 -5.80 2.24
C GLY A 202 -21.05 -6.87 1.15
N PHE A 203 -20.14 -7.85 1.13
CA PHE A 203 -20.26 -9.07 0.31
C PHE A 203 -20.26 -10.31 1.20
N ASP A 204 -21.26 -11.17 1.04
CA ASP A 204 -21.32 -12.45 1.75
C ASP A 204 -20.11 -13.32 1.37
N CYS A 205 -19.21 -13.52 2.33
CA CYS A 205 -17.97 -14.26 2.15
C CYS A 205 -18.00 -15.64 2.83
N ASN A 206 -19.15 -16.12 3.29
CA ASN A 206 -19.29 -17.43 3.95
C ASN A 206 -18.79 -18.60 3.09
N GLN A 207 -18.82 -18.47 1.76
CA GLN A 207 -18.34 -19.51 0.85
C GLN A 207 -16.81 -19.50 0.63
N ILE A 208 -16.14 -18.37 0.89
CA ILE A 208 -14.70 -18.22 0.63
C ILE A 208 -13.86 -18.25 1.91
N ILE A 209 -14.38 -17.74 3.03
CA ILE A 209 -13.64 -17.68 4.30
C ILE A 209 -13.19 -19.05 4.84
N PRO A 210 -13.87 -20.20 4.59
CA PRO A 210 -13.34 -21.51 4.98
C PRO A 210 -12.03 -21.89 4.25
N ALA A 211 -11.66 -21.17 3.17
CA ALA A 211 -10.39 -21.30 2.48
C ALA A 211 -9.31 -20.34 3.02
N ASN A 212 -9.52 -19.78 4.22
CA ASN A 212 -8.57 -18.94 4.96
C ASN A 212 -8.32 -17.55 4.36
N GLY A 213 -9.29 -16.99 3.63
CA GLY A 213 -9.18 -15.65 3.07
C GLY A 213 -10.53 -15.10 2.63
N ALA A 214 -10.63 -13.78 2.47
CA ALA A 214 -11.83 -13.11 2.01
C ALA A 214 -11.53 -12.21 0.80
N ILE A 215 -12.15 -11.03 0.71
CA ILE A 215 -12.12 -10.16 -0.46
C ILE A 215 -10.69 -9.71 -0.79
N HIS A 216 -9.91 -9.30 0.22
CA HIS A 216 -8.54 -8.82 -0.01
C HIS A 216 -7.64 -9.92 -0.58
N CYS A 217 -7.79 -11.16 -0.12
CA CYS A 217 -6.95 -12.28 -0.56
C CYS A 217 -7.19 -12.71 -2.02
N ILE A 218 -8.35 -12.38 -2.60
CA ILE A 218 -8.73 -12.81 -3.95
C ILE A 218 -8.73 -11.67 -4.97
N ALA A 219 -8.25 -10.49 -4.58
CA ALA A 219 -8.23 -9.31 -5.42
C ALA A 219 -6.89 -8.59 -5.32
N MET A 220 -6.46 -7.97 -6.41
CA MET A 220 -5.28 -7.12 -6.43
C MET A 220 -5.63 -5.77 -7.08
N LYS A 221 -5.19 -4.70 -6.43
CA LYS A 221 -5.37 -3.34 -6.95
C LYS A 221 -4.30 -3.08 -8.00
N VAL A 222 -4.73 -2.52 -9.12
CA VAL A 222 -3.82 -1.90 -10.09
C VAL A 222 -3.93 -0.39 -9.87
N PRO A 223 -2.86 0.29 -9.42
CA PRO A 223 -2.91 1.73 -9.27
C PRO A 223 -3.19 2.36 -10.65
N ALA A 224 -3.97 3.44 -10.66
CA ALA A 224 -4.08 4.23 -11.87
C ALA A 224 -2.67 4.69 -12.25
N MET A 225 -2.21 4.25 -13.42
CA MET A 225 -0.98 4.81 -14.00
C MET A 225 -1.20 6.32 -14.03
N LYS A 226 -0.26 7.09 -13.47
CA LYS A 226 -0.22 8.52 -13.79
C LYS A 226 -0.32 8.60 -15.30
N GLU A 227 -1.30 9.33 -15.82
CA GLU A 227 -1.31 9.63 -17.25
C GLU A 227 0.11 10.07 -17.57
N MET A 228 0.78 9.36 -18.49
CA MET A 228 1.92 9.96 -19.16
C MET A 228 1.32 11.15 -19.88
N ILE A 229 1.32 12.31 -19.20
CA ILE A 229 0.98 13.55 -19.84
C ILE A 229 2.07 13.70 -20.89
N SER A 230 1.73 13.38 -22.14
CA SER A 230 2.55 13.79 -23.27
C SER A 230 2.46 15.31 -23.25
N CYS A 231 3.45 15.97 -22.65
CA CYS A 231 3.44 17.40 -22.38
C CYS A 231 3.46 18.25 -23.66
N GLY A 232 3.34 17.64 -24.84
CA GLY A 232 3.57 18.29 -26.12
C GLY A 232 5.05 18.58 -26.28
N ASN A 233 5.49 18.89 -27.50
CA ASN A 233 6.86 19.33 -27.72
C ASN A 233 6.96 20.82 -27.35
N ASN A 234 6.92 21.11 -26.05
CA ASN A 234 6.83 22.46 -25.47
C ASN A 234 8.16 22.90 -24.82
N ILE A 235 9.30 22.38 -25.30
CA ILE A 235 10.64 22.74 -24.79
C ILE A 235 10.77 24.27 -24.74
N GLY A 236 11.09 24.79 -23.56
CA GLY A 236 11.23 26.21 -23.24
C GLY A 236 9.98 26.91 -22.70
N ASP A 237 8.79 26.33 -22.82
CA ASP A 237 7.52 26.90 -22.28
C ASP A 237 7.26 26.36 -20.86
N VAL A 238 8.12 26.77 -19.92
CA VAL A 238 8.13 26.25 -18.54
C VAL A 238 6.87 26.63 -17.77
N ASN A 239 6.25 27.77 -18.10
CA ASN A 239 5.02 28.23 -17.46
C ASN A 239 3.73 27.71 -18.15
N LEU A 240 3.87 27.00 -19.27
CA LEU A 240 2.79 26.33 -20.03
C LEU A 240 1.75 27.31 -20.62
N ASP A 241 2.13 28.54 -20.93
CA ASP A 241 1.26 29.55 -21.56
C ASP A 241 1.34 29.59 -23.10
N GLN A 242 2.08 28.64 -23.69
CA GLN A 242 2.35 28.49 -25.12
C GLN A 242 3.25 29.58 -25.70
N ARG A 243 4.02 30.29 -24.86
CA ARG A 243 4.93 31.36 -25.29
C ARG A 243 6.25 31.30 -24.55
N ILE A 244 7.30 30.95 -25.28
CA ILE A 244 8.68 30.98 -24.75
C ILE A 244 9.14 32.43 -24.58
N ASN A 245 9.24 32.90 -23.34
CA ASN A 245 9.60 34.28 -23.02
C ASN A 245 10.25 34.42 -21.61
N ILE A 246 10.44 35.66 -21.14
CA ILE A 246 11.09 35.94 -19.86
C ILE A 246 10.38 35.33 -18.64
N PHE A 247 9.07 35.11 -18.71
CA PHE A 247 8.32 34.48 -17.62
C PHE A 247 8.68 33.00 -17.44
N ASP A 248 9.09 32.29 -18.50
CA ASP A 248 9.60 30.92 -18.42
C ASP A 248 10.95 30.86 -17.72
N ILE A 249 11.84 31.81 -18.02
CA ILE A 249 13.13 31.95 -17.33
C ILE A 249 12.92 32.16 -15.84
N LEU A 250 12.03 33.08 -15.46
CA LEU A 250 11.74 33.36 -14.05
C LEU A 250 11.16 32.12 -13.36
N ARG A 251 10.23 31.42 -14.01
CA ARG A 251 9.64 30.19 -13.47
C ARG A 251 10.69 29.08 -13.32
N LEU A 252 11.55 28.89 -14.31
CA LEU A 252 12.60 27.87 -14.27
C LEU A 252 13.62 28.16 -13.16
N ILE A 253 13.97 29.43 -12.93
CA ILE A 253 14.81 29.84 -11.79
C ILE A 253 14.13 29.47 -10.46
N ASP A 254 12.85 29.78 -10.30
CA ASP A 254 12.11 29.43 -9.08
C ASP A 254 12.10 27.91 -8.85
N ILE A 255 11.99 27.11 -9.92
CA ILE A 255 12.04 25.64 -9.86
C ILE A 255 13.44 25.16 -9.45
N VAL A 256 14.50 25.63 -10.12
CA VAL A 256 15.90 25.27 -9.80
C VAL A 256 16.26 25.65 -8.36
N MET A 257 15.73 26.77 -7.87
CA MET A 257 15.94 27.25 -6.51
C MET A 257 15.04 26.57 -5.47
N GLY A 258 14.11 25.71 -5.87
CA GLY A 258 13.16 25.03 -4.97
C GLY A 258 12.17 25.98 -4.30
N LEU A 259 11.92 27.16 -4.90
CA LEU A 259 10.98 28.16 -4.38
C LEU A 259 9.53 27.82 -4.69
N VAL A 260 9.29 26.97 -5.69
CA VAL A 260 7.98 26.54 -6.14
C VAL A 260 7.98 25.04 -6.40
N GLU A 261 6.85 24.40 -6.13
CA GLU A 261 6.61 23.02 -6.55
C GLU A 261 6.38 22.99 -8.06
N SER A 262 7.10 22.12 -8.76
CA SER A 262 7.05 22.01 -10.22
C SER A 262 6.06 20.95 -10.67
N GLU A 263 5.27 21.29 -11.68
CA GLU A 263 4.41 20.33 -12.37
C GLU A 263 5.23 19.54 -13.40
N LEU A 264 4.83 18.30 -13.70
CA LEU A 264 5.59 17.38 -14.56
C LEU A 264 5.94 17.99 -15.93
N CYS A 265 4.99 18.69 -16.56
CA CYS A 265 5.22 19.32 -17.86
C CYS A 265 6.10 20.56 -17.80
N SER A 266 6.14 21.27 -16.66
CA SER A 266 7.10 22.35 -16.46
C SER A 266 8.53 21.80 -16.32
N ILE A 267 8.69 20.61 -15.74
CA ILE A 267 9.99 19.93 -15.66
C ILE A 267 10.40 19.49 -17.07
N GLU A 268 9.55 18.80 -17.81
CA GLU A 268 9.89 18.34 -19.17
C GLU A 268 10.15 19.50 -20.14
N ALA A 269 9.36 20.58 -20.07
CA ALA A 269 9.60 21.79 -20.86
C ALA A 269 10.87 22.54 -20.42
N GLY A 270 11.26 22.42 -19.16
CA GLY A 270 12.42 23.09 -18.59
C GLY A 270 13.74 22.35 -18.76
N ASP A 271 13.73 21.07 -19.12
CA ASP A 271 14.92 20.24 -19.37
C ASP A 271 15.38 20.43 -20.83
N LEU A 272 16.16 21.48 -21.05
CA LEU A 272 16.54 21.93 -22.41
C LEU A 272 17.65 21.07 -23.01
N ASN A 273 18.49 20.49 -22.16
CA ASN A 273 19.61 19.65 -22.59
C ASN A 273 19.24 18.15 -22.63
N THR A 274 18.03 17.78 -22.20
CA THR A 274 17.45 16.43 -22.18
C THR A 274 18.21 15.42 -21.32
N ASP A 275 18.82 15.87 -20.22
CA ASP A 275 19.56 15.03 -19.28
C ASP A 275 18.72 14.54 -18.08
N ASN A 276 17.43 14.88 -18.06
CA ASN A 276 16.45 14.63 -16.99
C ASN A 276 16.77 15.34 -15.66
N GLN A 277 17.57 16.41 -15.67
CA GLN A 277 17.85 17.25 -14.51
C GLN A 277 17.54 18.72 -14.80
N ILE A 278 16.81 19.37 -13.89
CA ILE A 278 16.58 20.81 -13.97
C ILE A 278 17.66 21.53 -13.18
N THR A 279 18.54 22.22 -13.91
CA THR A 279 19.72 22.86 -13.35
C THR A 279 19.89 24.30 -13.86
N ILE A 280 20.95 24.95 -13.39
CA ILE A 280 21.32 26.27 -13.90
C ILE A 280 21.74 26.23 -15.38
N ILE A 281 22.12 25.06 -15.91
CA ILE A 281 22.47 24.89 -17.33
C ILE A 281 21.23 25.15 -18.18
N ASP A 282 20.09 24.58 -17.80
CA ASP A 282 18.81 24.77 -18.49
C ASP A 282 18.35 26.22 -18.47
N VAL A 283 18.55 26.92 -17.34
CA VAL A 283 18.26 28.35 -17.26
C VAL A 283 19.10 29.15 -18.27
N ILE A 284 20.38 28.80 -18.44
CA ILE A 284 21.26 29.47 -19.40
C ILE A 284 20.80 29.18 -20.84
N GLU A 285 20.45 27.93 -21.15
CA GLU A 285 19.93 27.54 -22.46
C GLU A 285 18.61 28.24 -22.78
N LEU A 286 17.72 28.37 -21.79
CA LEU A 286 16.45 29.09 -21.94
C LEU A 286 16.67 30.58 -22.18
N VAL A 287 17.66 31.18 -21.52
CA VAL A 287 18.05 32.58 -21.76
C VAL A 287 18.54 32.75 -23.19
N TYR A 288 19.39 31.86 -23.71
CA TYR A 288 19.83 31.92 -25.10
C TYR A 288 18.65 31.77 -26.07
N LEU A 289 17.74 30.84 -25.80
CA LEU A 289 16.54 30.62 -26.60
C LEU A 289 15.62 31.85 -26.64
N VAL A 290 15.33 32.48 -25.49
CA VAL A 290 14.47 33.68 -25.41
C VAL A 290 15.14 34.91 -26.03
N MET A 291 16.47 34.98 -26.00
CA MET A 291 17.23 36.11 -26.53
C MET A 291 17.61 35.96 -28.02
N ASP A 292 17.25 34.85 -28.68
CA ASP A 292 17.67 34.50 -30.05
C ASP A 292 19.22 34.56 -30.23
N LEU A 293 19.98 34.02 -29.26
CA LEU A 293 21.45 34.06 -29.21
C LEU A 293 22.13 32.75 -29.64
#